data_AF-M3CH24-F1
#
_entry.id   AF-M3CH24-F1
#
_cell.length_a   1.000
_cell.length_b   1.000
_cell.length_c   1.000
_cell.angle_alpha   90.00
_cell.angle_beta   90.00
_cell.angle_gamma   90.00
#
_symmetry.space_group_name_H-M   'P 1'
#
loop_
_entity.id
_entity.type
_entity.pdbx_description
1 polymer ?
#
loop_
_entity_poly.entity_id
_entity_poly.type
_entity_poly.pdbx_seq_one_letter_code
_entity_poly.pdbx_strand_id
1 'polypeptide(L)'
;MLITPDPATPAGAAIIDLATLMDDLQARTGEWPGAETADILSGWLSRFSFAVPTALTAQRAGRAWVLRRWDRRSEEVTLWSDEASALASLAQHVRSCWDNVAGTDGVPLLPPADDRTAVDVYYGPVEDRCDEDYTLRAYDVLRHGASTRRLSLSDGQACAEANSAAVFHPMEGTDDEGLPCIEIAGVLVFAYLDADTRAVRVSVHLDTTDEQVLLADGTVPVQVDVEDATVFTSPPTSPAPTPTGWRARLGRLARRATRPGGGERRGVVPETAGCCEGPGPCHEARPPEEQRAA
;
A
#
# COMPACT_ATOMS: atom_id res chain seq x y z
N MET A 1 -14.62 -21.89 21.46
CA MET A 1 -13.15 -22.01 21.38
C MET A 1 -12.60 -21.48 22.69
N LEU A 2 -12.11 -22.34 23.59
CA LEU A 2 -11.48 -21.88 24.82
C LEU A 2 -10.04 -21.49 24.48
N ILE A 3 -9.71 -20.22 24.66
CA ILE A 3 -8.32 -19.75 24.60
C ILE A 3 -7.62 -20.37 25.80
N THR A 4 -6.63 -21.24 25.58
CA THR A 4 -5.76 -21.75 26.65
C THR A 4 -4.51 -20.89 26.68
N PRO A 5 -4.40 -19.92 27.61
CA PRO A 5 -3.22 -19.06 27.69
C PRO A 5 -1.98 -19.87 28.06
N ASP A 6 -0.85 -19.61 27.38
CA ASP A 6 0.44 -20.24 27.68
C ASP A 6 1.11 -19.56 28.89
N PRO A 7 1.24 -20.25 30.05
CA PRO A 7 1.83 -19.67 31.25
C PRO A 7 3.32 -19.31 31.08
N ALA A 8 4.01 -19.85 30.06
CA ALA A 8 5.41 -19.53 29.79
C ALA A 8 5.60 -18.16 29.11
N THR A 9 4.53 -17.54 28.61
CA THR A 9 4.58 -16.21 27.97
C THR A 9 4.14 -15.11 28.93
N PRO A 10 4.70 -13.88 28.85
CA PRO A 10 4.24 -12.76 29.67
C PRO A 10 2.75 -12.46 29.48
N ALA A 11 2.24 -12.59 28.26
CA ALA A 11 0.83 -12.37 27.94
C ALA A 11 -0.06 -13.47 28.53
N GLY A 12 0.32 -14.74 28.41
CA GLY A 12 -0.46 -15.84 28.98
C GLY A 12 -0.44 -15.83 30.50
N ALA A 13 0.69 -15.50 31.14
CA ALA A 13 0.76 -15.29 32.59
C ALA A 13 -0.16 -14.15 33.06
N ALA A 14 -0.23 -13.03 32.31
CA ALA A 14 -1.13 -11.92 32.61
C ALA A 14 -2.61 -12.33 32.52
N ILE A 15 -3.00 -13.04 31.46
CA ILE A 15 -4.37 -13.54 31.26
C ILE A 15 -4.77 -14.50 32.39
N ILE A 16 -3.87 -15.39 32.82
CA ILE A 16 -4.11 -16.31 33.94
C ILE A 16 -4.27 -15.56 35.27
N ASP A 17 -3.43 -14.55 35.52
CA ASP A 17 -3.54 -13.69 36.72
C ASP A 17 -4.87 -12.93 36.73
N LEU A 18 -5.31 -12.39 35.58
CA LEU A 18 -6.59 -11.71 35.48
C LEU A 18 -7.77 -12.66 35.75
N ALA A 19 -7.74 -13.86 35.18
CA ALA A 19 -8.78 -14.86 35.42
C ALA A 19 -8.86 -15.21 36.91
N THR A 20 -7.72 -15.43 37.57
CA THR A 20 -7.65 -15.72 39.01
C THR A 20 -8.20 -14.55 39.84
N LEU A 21 -7.84 -13.32 39.49
CA LEU A 21 -8.32 -12.10 40.17
C LEU A 21 -9.85 -11.97 40.06
N MET A 22 -10.42 -12.25 38.89
CA MET A 22 -11.87 -12.19 38.66
C MET A 22 -12.61 -13.30 39.41
N ASP A 23 -12.06 -14.52 39.46
CA ASP A 23 -12.61 -15.64 40.23
C ASP A 23 -12.60 -15.35 41.74
N ASP A 24 -11.50 -14.80 42.26
CA ASP A 24 -11.38 -14.41 43.67
C ASP A 24 -12.36 -13.29 44.05
N LEU A 25 -12.58 -12.32 43.15
CA LEU A 25 -13.57 -11.26 43.35
C LEU A 25 -14.98 -11.84 43.40
N GLN A 26 -15.36 -12.65 42.40
CA GLN A 26 -16.66 -13.30 42.34
C GLN A 26 -16.91 -14.17 43.59
N ALA A 27 -15.89 -14.88 44.08
CA ALA A 27 -15.99 -15.70 45.30
C ALA A 27 -16.20 -14.86 46.57
N ARG A 28 -15.65 -13.64 46.63
CA ARG A 28 -15.73 -12.75 47.80
C ARG A 28 -16.99 -11.91 47.86
N THR A 29 -17.45 -11.39 46.72
CA THR A 29 -18.58 -10.44 46.65
C THR A 29 -19.87 -11.10 46.22
N GLY A 30 -19.82 -12.25 45.54
CA GLY A 30 -20.98 -12.90 44.93
C GLY A 30 -21.56 -12.15 43.72
N GLU A 31 -20.99 -10.99 43.39
CA GLU A 31 -21.41 -10.09 42.31
C GLU A 31 -20.22 -9.72 41.44
N TRP A 32 -20.47 -9.59 40.14
CA TRP A 32 -19.47 -9.08 39.20
C TRP A 32 -19.11 -7.63 39.55
N PRO A 33 -17.82 -7.25 39.46
CA PRO A 33 -17.40 -5.90 39.78
C PRO A 33 -18.12 -4.89 38.87
N GLY A 34 -18.76 -3.90 39.49
CA GLY A 34 -19.45 -2.82 38.80
C GLY A 34 -18.50 -1.65 38.55
N ALA A 35 -18.75 -0.52 39.21
CA ALA A 35 -17.96 0.71 39.05
C ALA A 35 -16.48 0.57 39.48
N GLU A 36 -16.15 -0.38 40.36
CA GLU A 36 -14.78 -0.63 40.84
C GLU A 36 -13.90 -1.36 39.80
N THR A 37 -14.49 -1.85 38.71
CA THR A 37 -13.78 -2.57 37.63
C THR A 37 -12.63 -1.73 37.07
N ALA A 38 -12.81 -0.42 36.94
CA ALA A 38 -11.78 0.46 36.41
C ALA A 38 -10.53 0.50 37.32
N ASP A 39 -10.71 0.57 38.63
CA ASP A 39 -9.61 0.62 39.60
C ASP A 39 -8.90 -0.74 39.69
N ILE A 40 -9.67 -1.82 39.67
CA ILE A 40 -9.16 -3.20 39.69
C ILE A 40 -8.33 -3.48 38.42
N LEU A 41 -8.88 -3.14 37.24
CA LEU A 41 -8.17 -3.31 35.97
C LEU A 41 -6.98 -2.38 35.85
N SER A 42 -7.06 -1.15 36.35
CA SER A 42 -5.93 -0.21 36.38
C SER A 42 -4.79 -0.73 37.25
N GLY A 43 -5.11 -1.23 38.45
CA GLY A 43 -4.15 -1.92 39.32
C GLY A 43 -3.53 -3.14 38.65
N TRP A 44 -4.33 -3.98 37.99
CA TRP A 44 -3.85 -5.13 37.24
C TRP A 44 -2.93 -4.73 36.07
N LEU A 45 -3.36 -3.78 35.23
CA LEU A 45 -2.58 -3.26 34.09
C LEU A 45 -1.22 -2.69 34.53
N SER A 46 -1.15 -2.06 35.71
CA SER A 46 0.10 -1.51 36.25
C SER A 46 1.15 -2.57 36.61
N ARG A 47 0.72 -3.82 36.87
CA ARG A 47 1.60 -4.94 37.23
C ARG A 47 2.22 -5.62 36.01
N PHE A 48 1.63 -5.45 34.83
CA PHE A 48 2.07 -6.11 33.61
C PHE A 48 2.53 -5.08 32.58
N SER A 49 3.79 -5.21 32.15
CA SER A 49 4.29 -4.47 31.00
C SER A 49 3.84 -5.19 29.72
N PHE A 50 2.81 -4.65 29.07
CA PHE A 50 2.45 -5.01 27.69
C PHE A 50 3.28 -4.22 26.67
N ALA A 51 4.48 -3.76 27.06
CA ALA A 51 5.39 -3.14 26.12
C ALA A 51 5.61 -4.13 24.97
N VAL A 52 5.03 -3.80 23.82
CA VAL A 52 5.32 -4.45 22.55
C VAL A 52 6.84 -4.47 22.42
N PRO A 53 7.47 -5.61 22.11
CA PRO A 53 8.92 -5.65 21.91
C PRO A 53 9.32 -4.46 21.06
N THR A 54 10.15 -3.58 21.63
CA THR A 54 10.57 -2.28 21.07
C THR A 54 11.55 -2.51 19.94
N ALA A 55 11.12 -3.28 18.96
CA ALA A 55 11.78 -3.54 17.71
C ALA A 55 10.81 -3.23 16.58
N LEU A 56 9.78 -2.39 16.78
CA LEU A 56 9.01 -1.89 15.65
C LEU A 56 9.81 -0.78 14.96
N THR A 57 10.44 -1.10 13.83
CA THR A 57 10.99 -0.07 12.95
C THR A 57 9.86 0.56 12.16
N ALA A 58 9.82 1.89 12.14
CA ALA A 58 8.92 2.63 11.28
C ALA A 58 9.34 2.40 9.81
N GLN A 59 8.55 1.63 9.08
CA GLN A 59 8.66 1.49 7.63
C GLN A 59 7.72 2.49 6.97
N ARG A 60 8.19 3.15 5.92
CA ARG A 60 7.38 4.08 5.14
C ARG A 60 6.39 3.27 4.29
N ALA A 61 5.13 3.25 4.69
CA ALA A 61 4.05 2.56 4.00
C ALA A 61 3.45 3.39 2.86
N GLY A 62 3.66 4.70 2.86
CA GLY A 62 3.18 5.57 1.80
C GLY A 62 3.33 7.05 2.11
N ARG A 63 2.68 7.88 1.31
CA ARG A 63 2.55 9.32 1.52
C ARG A 63 1.07 9.67 1.45
N ALA A 64 0.59 10.41 2.44
CA ALA A 64 -0.75 10.97 2.46
C ALA A 64 -0.67 12.50 2.42
N TRP A 65 -1.63 13.13 1.78
CA TRP A 65 -1.81 14.58 1.78
C TRP A 65 -2.90 14.96 2.75
N VAL A 66 -2.54 15.76 3.75
CA VAL A 66 -3.47 16.28 4.75
C VAL A 66 -3.90 17.66 4.30
N LEU A 67 -5.18 17.80 3.98
CA LEU A 67 -5.83 19.08 3.75
C LEU A 67 -6.57 19.47 5.03
N ARG A 68 -6.12 20.55 5.65
CA ARG A 68 -6.77 21.15 6.82
C ARG A 68 -7.33 22.50 6.40
N ARG A 69 -8.64 22.68 6.53
CA ARG A 69 -9.36 23.93 6.27
C ARG A 69 -10.03 24.37 7.55
N TRP A 70 -10.03 25.67 7.81
CA TRP A 70 -10.71 26.21 8.98
C TRP A 70 -11.38 27.53 8.65
N ASP A 71 -12.50 27.79 9.32
CA ASP A 71 -13.18 29.08 9.37
C ASP A 71 -13.45 29.48 10.83
N ARG A 72 -14.22 30.55 11.06
CA ARG A 72 -14.59 30.99 12.43
C ARG A 72 -15.43 29.96 13.21
N ARG A 73 -16.02 28.97 12.54
CA ARG A 73 -17.06 28.09 13.11
C ARG A 73 -16.64 26.63 13.17
N SER A 74 -15.66 26.22 12.38
CA SER A 74 -15.30 24.83 12.17
C SER A 74 -13.88 24.66 11.68
N GLU A 75 -13.32 23.50 11.99
CA GLU A 75 -12.07 23.01 11.44
C GLU A 75 -12.34 21.65 10.84
N GLU A 76 -11.91 21.45 9.60
CA GLU A 76 -12.08 20.21 8.86
C GLU A 76 -10.72 19.70 8.40
N VAL A 77 -10.50 18.40 8.61
CA VAL A 77 -9.27 17.70 8.22
C VAL A 77 -9.65 16.52 7.34
N THR A 78 -9.15 16.51 6.10
CA THR A 78 -9.36 15.43 5.13
C THR A 78 -8.04 14.85 4.67
N LEU A 79 -8.05 13.57 4.32
CA LEU A 79 -6.88 12.79 3.91
C LEU A 79 -7.01 12.34 2.45
N TRP A 80 -5.92 12.47 1.71
CA TRP A 80 -5.87 12.18 0.28
C TRP A 80 -4.63 11.36 -0.08
N SER A 81 -4.76 10.50 -1.10
CA SER A 81 -3.66 9.70 -1.66
C SER A 81 -2.61 10.54 -2.41
N ASP A 82 -3.00 11.69 -2.94
CA ASP A 82 -2.15 12.54 -3.78
C ASP A 82 -2.55 14.03 -3.67
N GLU A 83 -1.62 14.92 -4.07
CA GLU A 83 -1.81 16.37 -3.98
C GLU A 83 -2.92 16.87 -4.91
N ALA A 84 -3.05 16.27 -6.10
CA ALA A 84 -3.97 16.73 -7.11
C ALA A 84 -5.42 16.49 -6.68
N SER A 85 -5.71 15.33 -6.08
CA SER A 85 -7.02 15.02 -5.52
C SER A 85 -7.38 15.95 -4.35
N ALA A 86 -6.43 16.22 -3.46
CA ALA A 86 -6.63 17.17 -2.35
C ALA A 86 -6.91 18.59 -2.87
N LEU A 87 -6.14 19.04 -3.87
CA LEU A 87 -6.31 20.35 -4.48
C LEU A 87 -7.63 20.46 -5.25
N ALA A 88 -8.02 19.41 -5.98
CA ALA A 88 -9.29 19.37 -6.71
C ALA A 88 -10.48 19.47 -5.75
N SER A 89 -10.44 18.78 -4.62
CA SER A 89 -11.47 18.90 -3.59
C SER A 89 -11.52 20.30 -2.97
N LEU A 90 -10.36 20.91 -2.72
CA LEU A 90 -10.31 22.29 -2.23
C LEU A 90 -10.87 23.28 -3.27
N ALA A 91 -10.51 23.12 -4.54
CA ALA A 91 -11.00 23.95 -5.62
C ALA A 91 -12.52 23.78 -5.83
N GLN A 92 -13.06 22.58 -5.65
CA GLN A 92 -14.51 22.36 -5.68
C GLN A 92 -15.21 23.16 -4.58
N HIS A 93 -14.69 23.16 -3.35
CA HIS A 93 -15.23 23.99 -2.28
C HIS A 93 -15.15 25.47 -2.61
N VAL A 94 -13.99 25.95 -3.04
CA VAL A 94 -13.78 27.35 -3.45
C VAL A 94 -14.81 27.77 -4.50
N ARG A 95 -15.05 26.94 -5.51
CA ARG A 95 -16.05 27.21 -6.55
C ARG A 95 -17.47 27.26 -6.01
N SER A 96 -17.79 26.40 -5.05
CA SER A 96 -19.11 26.41 -4.39
C SER A 96 -19.33 27.66 -3.54
N CYS A 97 -18.25 28.28 -3.05
CA CYS A 97 -18.26 29.49 -2.24
C CYS A 97 -17.91 30.76 -3.06
N TRP A 98 -17.78 30.67 -4.38
CA TRP A 98 -17.24 31.76 -5.21
C TRP A 98 -18.05 33.05 -5.13
N ASP A 99 -19.37 32.94 -4.97
CA ASP A 99 -20.28 34.08 -4.81
C ASP A 99 -19.92 34.98 -3.62
N ASN A 100 -19.15 34.48 -2.64
CA ASN A 100 -18.69 35.27 -1.50
C ASN A 100 -17.58 36.27 -1.86
N VAL A 101 -16.82 36.01 -2.93
CA VAL A 101 -15.65 36.81 -3.35
C VAL A 101 -15.80 37.41 -4.76
N ALA A 102 -16.79 36.95 -5.54
CA ALA A 102 -17.01 37.39 -6.91
C ALA A 102 -17.26 38.91 -7.00
N GLY A 103 -16.54 39.57 -7.89
CA GLY A 103 -16.70 41.02 -8.14
C GLY A 103 -16.00 41.93 -7.13
N THR A 104 -15.25 41.37 -6.18
CA THR A 104 -14.30 42.11 -5.34
C THR A 104 -13.05 42.47 -6.16
N ASP A 105 -12.31 43.52 -5.78
CA ASP A 105 -11.17 44.04 -6.56
C ASP A 105 -10.16 42.93 -6.94
N GLY A 106 -9.99 42.71 -8.25
CA GLY A 106 -9.08 41.69 -8.79
C GLY A 106 -9.65 40.26 -8.87
N VAL A 107 -10.87 40.00 -8.39
CA VAL A 107 -11.51 38.68 -8.42
C VAL A 107 -12.51 38.57 -9.58
N PRO A 108 -12.34 37.60 -10.51
CA PRO A 108 -13.28 37.37 -11.59
C PRO A 108 -14.70 37.06 -11.12
N LEU A 109 -15.70 37.45 -11.93
CA LEU A 109 -17.11 37.12 -11.69
C LEU A 109 -17.40 35.61 -11.72
N LEU A 110 -16.58 34.85 -12.46
CA LEU A 110 -16.70 33.39 -12.56
C LEU A 110 -15.39 32.73 -12.10
N PRO A 111 -15.46 31.59 -11.39
CA PRO A 111 -14.26 30.92 -10.91
C PRO A 111 -13.40 30.40 -12.06
N PRO A 112 -12.06 30.47 -11.95
CA PRO A 112 -11.15 29.81 -12.86
C PRO A 112 -11.38 28.29 -12.94
N ALA A 113 -11.22 27.74 -14.15
CA ALA A 113 -11.31 26.30 -14.40
C ALA A 113 -10.08 25.53 -13.88
N ASP A 114 -8.93 26.19 -13.77
CA ASP A 114 -7.72 25.63 -13.17
C ASP A 114 -7.84 25.64 -11.64
N ASP A 115 -7.62 24.49 -11.01
CA ASP A 115 -7.82 24.30 -9.57
C ASP A 115 -6.90 25.17 -8.74
N ARG A 116 -5.63 25.28 -9.13
CA ARG A 116 -4.63 26.07 -8.40
C ARG A 116 -4.96 27.56 -8.50
N THR A 117 -5.29 28.02 -9.69
CA THR A 117 -5.68 29.41 -9.95
C THR A 117 -6.94 29.78 -9.19
N ALA A 118 -7.95 28.90 -9.11
CA ALA A 118 -9.16 29.18 -8.34
C ALA A 118 -8.86 29.33 -6.84
N VAL A 119 -8.05 28.42 -6.28
CA VAL A 119 -7.65 28.46 -4.87
C VAL A 119 -6.82 29.71 -4.54
N ASP A 120 -5.84 30.03 -5.38
CA ASP A 120 -4.95 31.19 -5.19
C ASP A 120 -5.73 32.52 -5.21
N VAL A 121 -6.73 32.63 -6.09
CA VAL A 121 -7.58 33.83 -6.19
C VAL A 121 -8.56 33.92 -5.01
N TYR A 122 -9.15 32.82 -4.56
CA TYR A 122 -10.12 32.82 -3.46
C TYR A 122 -9.50 33.14 -2.10
N TYR A 123 -8.35 32.52 -1.77
CA TYR A 123 -7.68 32.78 -0.49
C TYR A 123 -6.79 34.03 -0.52
N GLY A 124 -6.43 34.52 -1.71
CA GLY A 124 -5.74 35.80 -1.92
C GLY A 124 -4.39 35.95 -1.19
N PRO A 125 -3.76 37.14 -1.30
CA PRO A 125 -2.62 37.51 -0.47
C PRO A 125 -3.01 37.53 1.01
N VAL A 126 -2.06 37.23 1.90
CA VAL A 126 -2.27 37.10 3.36
C VAL A 126 -2.93 38.33 4.00
N GLU A 127 -2.75 39.50 3.37
CA GLU A 127 -3.14 40.81 3.88
C GLU A 127 -4.65 41.10 3.75
N ASP A 128 -5.37 40.39 2.88
CA ASP A 128 -6.81 40.58 2.60
C ASP A 128 -7.66 39.32 2.94
N ARG A 129 -7.13 38.42 3.77
CA ARG A 129 -7.78 37.12 4.05
C ARG A 129 -9.13 37.28 4.74
N CYS A 130 -10.14 36.59 4.19
CA CYS A 130 -11.35 36.22 4.92
C CYS A 130 -10.99 35.35 6.13
N ASP A 131 -11.91 35.16 7.06
CA ASP A 131 -11.66 34.34 8.26
C ASP A 131 -11.58 32.84 8.00
N GLU A 132 -11.39 32.45 6.74
CA GLU A 132 -11.25 31.09 6.24
C GLU A 132 -9.84 30.93 5.66
N ASP A 133 -9.15 29.85 6.01
CA ASP A 133 -7.79 29.56 5.52
C ASP A 133 -7.55 28.05 5.45
N TYR A 134 -6.45 27.64 4.81
CA TYR A 134 -6.12 26.24 4.62
C TYR A 134 -4.62 25.93 4.73
N THR A 135 -4.31 24.67 5.03
CA THR A 135 -2.97 24.09 4.85
C THR A 135 -3.07 22.77 4.13
N LEU A 136 -2.24 22.58 3.11
CA LEU A 136 -2.07 21.33 2.40
C LEU A 136 -0.62 20.87 2.58
N ARG A 137 -0.41 19.71 3.21
CA ARG A 137 0.93 19.19 3.49
C ARG A 137 1.01 17.69 3.27
N ALA A 138 2.13 17.24 2.71
CA ALA A 138 2.46 15.82 2.62
C ALA A 138 2.99 15.30 3.96
N TYR A 139 2.46 14.15 4.37
CA TYR A 139 2.93 13.38 5.52
C TYR A 139 3.32 11.98 5.05
N ASP A 140 4.44 11.48 5.56
CA ASP A 140 4.82 10.10 5.34
C ASP A 140 4.02 9.21 6.30
N VAL A 141 3.31 8.23 5.74
CA VAL A 141 2.56 7.25 6.52
C VAL A 141 3.55 6.17 6.95
N LEU A 142 3.75 6.03 8.25
CA LEU A 142 4.65 5.06 8.84
C LEU A 142 3.85 3.86 9.34
N ARG A 143 4.19 2.66 8.88
CA ARG A 143 3.75 1.40 9.49
C ARG A 143 4.83 0.95 10.47
N HIS A 144 4.41 0.57 11.66
CA HIS A 144 5.31 0.04 12.68
C HIS A 144 5.29 -1.49 12.57
N GLY A 145 6.36 -2.07 12.02
CA GLY A 145 6.53 -3.51 11.83
C GLY A 145 7.77 -4.02 12.57
N ALA A 146 7.73 -5.29 13.00
CA ALA A 146 8.87 -5.92 13.66
C ALA A 146 10.13 -5.76 12.81
N SER A 147 11.25 -5.46 13.47
CA SER A 147 12.51 -5.14 12.81
C SER A 147 12.83 -6.23 11.83
N THR A 148 13.11 -5.82 10.60
CA THR A 148 13.59 -6.66 9.50
C THR A 148 14.93 -7.25 9.92
N ARG A 149 14.87 -8.29 10.75
CA ARG A 149 15.99 -9.19 11.02
C ARG A 149 16.34 -9.77 9.67
N ARG A 150 17.62 -9.66 9.30
CA ARG A 150 18.10 -10.02 7.95
C ARG A 150 17.55 -11.36 7.49
N LEU A 151 16.51 -11.34 6.67
CA LEU A 151 15.87 -12.55 6.20
C LEU A 151 16.63 -13.05 4.99
N SER A 152 17.26 -14.21 5.12
CA SER A 152 17.91 -14.90 4.00
C SER A 152 17.13 -16.17 3.68
N LEU A 153 16.72 -16.32 2.42
CA LEU A 153 16.07 -17.54 1.94
C LEU A 153 17.02 -18.76 1.97
N SER A 154 18.32 -18.55 2.14
CA SER A 154 19.31 -19.62 2.35
C SER A 154 19.42 -20.08 3.81
N ASP A 155 18.80 -19.36 4.75
CA ASP A 155 18.81 -19.67 6.18
C ASP A 155 17.47 -20.31 6.56
N GLY A 156 17.47 -21.63 6.71
CA GLY A 156 16.26 -22.39 7.03
C GLY A 156 15.63 -22.00 8.37
N GLN A 157 16.43 -21.56 9.36
CA GLN A 157 15.91 -21.13 10.66
C GLN A 157 15.22 -19.78 10.54
N ALA A 158 15.81 -18.83 9.81
CA ALA A 158 15.17 -17.53 9.54
C ALA A 158 13.87 -17.71 8.74
N CYS A 159 13.83 -18.64 7.79
CA CYS A 159 12.61 -18.99 7.05
C CYS A 159 11.54 -19.58 7.97
N ALA A 160 11.91 -20.53 8.85
CA ALA A 160 10.96 -21.13 9.79
C ALA A 160 10.38 -20.09 10.77
N GLU A 161 11.22 -19.19 11.28
CA GLU A 161 10.79 -18.08 12.15
C GLU A 161 9.80 -17.16 11.42
N ALA A 162 10.10 -16.76 10.18
CA ALA A 162 9.21 -15.91 9.40
C ALA A 162 7.89 -16.59 9.04
N ASN A 163 7.92 -17.87 8.70
CA ASN A 163 6.71 -18.67 8.46
C ASN A 163 5.86 -18.78 9.73
N SER A 164 6.48 -18.93 10.89
CA SER A 164 5.76 -19.00 12.17
C SER A 164 5.12 -17.66 12.58
N ALA A 165 5.63 -16.55 12.05
CA ALA A 165 5.10 -15.21 12.25
C ALA A 165 4.09 -14.77 11.18
N ALA A 166 3.70 -15.68 10.26
CA ALA A 166 2.75 -15.38 9.20
C ALA A 166 1.42 -14.87 9.77
N VAL A 167 0.88 -13.83 9.14
CA VAL A 167 -0.42 -13.25 9.52
C VAL A 167 -1.44 -13.58 8.44
N PHE A 168 -2.59 -14.10 8.84
CA PHE A 168 -3.73 -14.25 7.96
C PHE A 168 -4.67 -13.06 8.12
N HIS A 169 -4.94 -12.39 7.01
CA HIS A 169 -5.91 -11.30 6.90
C HIS A 169 -7.17 -11.87 6.26
N PRO A 170 -8.19 -12.26 7.05
CA PRO A 170 -9.44 -12.76 6.51
C PRO A 170 -10.20 -11.64 5.79
N MET A 171 -11.02 -12.03 4.82
CA MET A 171 -12.04 -11.13 4.26
C MET A 171 -13.12 -10.93 5.33
N GLU A 172 -13.41 -9.68 5.72
CA GLU A 172 -14.38 -9.40 6.79
C GLU A 172 -15.84 -9.50 6.33
N GLY A 173 -16.11 -9.33 5.03
CA GLY A 173 -17.44 -9.46 4.45
C GLY A 173 -17.40 -9.47 2.92
N THR A 174 -18.52 -9.85 2.30
CA THR A 174 -18.62 -9.88 0.82
C THR A 174 -18.59 -8.50 0.18
N ASP A 175 -18.80 -7.46 0.97
CA ASP A 175 -18.80 -6.05 0.54
C ASP A 175 -17.45 -5.37 0.82
N ASP A 176 -16.48 -6.10 1.40
CA ASP A 176 -15.12 -5.62 1.59
C ASP A 176 -14.40 -5.58 0.24
N GLU A 177 -13.73 -4.47 -0.06
CA GLU A 177 -12.89 -4.35 -1.25
C GLU A 177 -11.59 -5.18 -1.12
N GLY A 178 -11.25 -5.61 0.10
CA GLY A 178 -10.11 -6.46 0.41
C GLY A 178 -10.34 -7.95 0.09
N LEU A 179 -9.38 -8.54 -0.61
CA LEU A 179 -9.30 -10.00 -0.77
C LEU A 179 -8.54 -10.62 0.42
N PRO A 180 -8.87 -11.86 0.82
CA PRO A 180 -8.18 -12.52 1.92
C PRO A 180 -6.73 -12.79 1.50
N CYS A 181 -5.80 -12.59 2.43
CA CYS A 181 -4.39 -12.82 2.16
C CYS A 181 -3.63 -13.36 3.35
N ILE A 182 -2.50 -13.98 3.04
CA ILE A 182 -1.49 -14.36 4.02
C ILE A 182 -0.29 -13.43 3.81
N GLU A 183 0.17 -12.79 4.88
CA GLU A 183 1.37 -11.96 4.92
C GLU A 183 2.52 -12.75 5.57
N ILE A 184 3.60 -12.98 4.83
CA ILE A 184 4.82 -13.64 5.32
C ILE A 184 6.02 -12.78 4.97
N ALA A 185 6.77 -12.31 5.98
CA ALA A 185 7.89 -11.38 5.78
C ALA A 185 7.52 -10.15 4.90
N GLY A 186 6.27 -9.68 5.02
CA GLY A 186 5.73 -8.57 4.24
C GLY A 186 5.36 -8.90 2.79
N VAL A 187 5.49 -10.15 2.34
CA VAL A 187 4.93 -10.63 1.07
C VAL A 187 3.46 -10.94 1.30
N LEU A 188 2.55 -10.26 0.59
CA LEU A 188 1.12 -10.56 0.65
C LEU A 188 0.75 -11.52 -0.48
N VAL A 189 0.23 -12.69 -0.12
CA VAL A 189 -0.27 -13.69 -1.06
C VAL A 189 -1.77 -13.77 -0.94
N PHE A 190 -2.47 -13.38 -2.01
CA PHE A 190 -3.91 -13.50 -2.15
C PHE A 190 -4.22 -14.76 -2.94
N ALA A 191 -5.07 -15.63 -2.39
CA ALA A 191 -5.54 -16.83 -3.08
C ALA A 191 -7.08 -16.83 -3.04
N TYR A 192 -7.72 -16.71 -4.20
CA TYR A 192 -9.17 -16.53 -4.29
C TYR A 192 -9.74 -17.15 -5.57
N LEU A 193 -11.06 -17.36 -5.57
CA LEU A 193 -11.78 -17.82 -6.75
C LEU A 193 -12.11 -16.61 -7.63
N ASP A 194 -11.63 -16.63 -8.87
CA ASP A 194 -11.88 -15.58 -9.86
C ASP A 194 -12.98 -16.07 -10.82
N ALA A 195 -14.13 -15.41 -10.77
CA ALA A 195 -15.31 -15.82 -11.54
C ALA A 195 -15.16 -15.56 -13.05
N ASP A 196 -14.38 -14.54 -13.42
CA ASP A 196 -14.16 -14.15 -14.81
C ASP A 196 -13.27 -15.17 -15.52
N THR A 197 -12.20 -15.60 -14.85
CA THR A 197 -11.26 -16.60 -15.37
C THR A 197 -11.66 -18.04 -15.03
N ARG A 198 -12.64 -18.23 -14.15
CA ARG A 198 -13.11 -19.54 -13.65
C ARG A 198 -11.98 -20.40 -13.07
N ALA A 199 -11.05 -19.76 -12.39
CA ALA A 199 -9.86 -20.40 -11.84
C ALA A 199 -9.59 -19.93 -10.41
N VAL A 200 -8.81 -20.71 -9.67
CA VAL A 200 -8.14 -20.21 -8.47
C VAL A 200 -7.04 -19.27 -8.92
N ARG A 201 -7.12 -18.02 -8.50
CA ARG A 201 -6.12 -17.00 -8.79
C ARG A 201 -5.26 -16.78 -7.57
N VAL A 202 -3.95 -16.78 -7.80
CA VAL A 202 -2.95 -16.39 -6.81
C VAL A 202 -2.31 -15.09 -7.30
N SER A 203 -2.40 -14.04 -6.49
CA SER A 203 -1.67 -12.78 -6.73
C SER A 203 -0.73 -12.50 -5.56
N VAL A 204 0.49 -12.11 -5.89
CA VAL A 204 1.54 -11.79 -4.92
C VAL A 204 1.81 -10.29 -5.00
N HIS A 205 1.57 -9.58 -3.91
CA HIS A 205 1.81 -8.14 -3.80
C HIS A 205 3.03 -7.91 -2.91
N LEU A 206 3.91 -7.03 -3.37
CA LEU A 206 5.24 -6.82 -2.79
C LEU A 206 5.38 -5.46 -2.08
N ASP A 207 4.28 -4.73 -1.91
CA ASP A 207 4.26 -3.36 -1.40
C ASP A 207 4.89 -3.22 0.00
N THR A 208 4.87 -4.31 0.79
CA THR A 208 5.42 -4.36 2.15
C THR A 208 6.56 -5.36 2.32
N THR A 209 7.05 -5.95 1.22
CA THR A 209 8.02 -7.06 1.28
C THR A 209 9.37 -6.61 1.82
N ASP A 210 9.99 -7.45 2.65
CA ASP A 210 11.38 -7.23 3.10
C ASP A 210 12.33 -7.16 1.90
N GLU A 211 13.12 -6.07 1.82
CA GLU A 211 14.05 -5.81 0.72
C GLU A 211 15.06 -6.96 0.48
N GLN A 212 15.32 -7.79 1.49
CA GLN A 212 16.25 -8.93 1.35
C GLN A 212 15.63 -10.15 0.65
N VAL A 213 14.30 -10.19 0.55
CA VAL A 213 13.56 -11.20 -0.21
C VAL A 213 13.42 -10.77 -1.67
N LEU A 214 13.49 -9.46 -1.94
CA LEU A 214 13.43 -8.92 -3.29
C LEU A 214 14.69 -9.27 -4.10
N LEU A 215 14.46 -9.74 -5.32
CA LEU A 215 15.44 -9.87 -6.37
C LEU A 215 15.80 -8.49 -6.93
N ALA A 216 16.89 -8.45 -7.69
CA ALA A 216 17.38 -7.21 -8.29
C ALA A 216 16.40 -6.56 -9.29
N ASP A 217 15.43 -7.33 -9.80
CA ASP A 217 14.36 -6.86 -10.68
C ASP A 217 13.11 -6.40 -9.91
N GLY A 218 13.13 -6.43 -8.58
CA GLY A 218 12.01 -6.04 -7.72
C GLY A 218 10.95 -7.13 -7.56
N THR A 219 11.21 -8.37 -8.02
CA THR A 219 10.34 -9.52 -7.80
C THR A 219 10.80 -10.36 -6.60
N VAL A 220 10.05 -11.38 -6.20
CA VAL A 220 10.51 -12.38 -5.21
C VAL A 220 10.64 -13.75 -5.87
N PRO A 221 11.52 -14.63 -5.37
CA PRO A 221 11.50 -16.03 -5.79
C PRO A 221 10.17 -16.67 -5.40
N VAL A 222 9.50 -17.30 -6.37
CA VAL A 222 8.21 -17.96 -6.14
C VAL A 222 8.29 -19.37 -6.69
N GLN A 223 7.86 -20.33 -5.87
CA GLN A 223 7.59 -21.70 -6.30
C GLN A 223 6.12 -22.01 -6.00
N VAL A 224 5.42 -22.59 -6.97
CA VAL A 224 4.06 -23.09 -6.81
C VAL A 224 4.08 -24.58 -7.05
N ASP A 225 3.70 -25.31 -6.01
CA ASP A 225 3.52 -26.75 -6.04
C ASP A 225 2.02 -27.07 -5.99
N VAL A 226 1.58 -28.00 -6.84
CA VAL A 226 0.25 -28.59 -6.79
C VAL A 226 0.44 -30.05 -6.40
N GLU A 227 -0.02 -30.39 -5.20
CA GLU A 227 0.34 -31.65 -4.55
C GLU A 227 1.88 -31.78 -4.44
N ASP A 228 2.45 -32.84 -5.01
CA ASP A 228 3.89 -33.10 -5.00
C ASP A 228 4.60 -32.66 -6.31
N ALA A 229 3.91 -31.89 -7.16
CA ALA A 229 4.43 -31.45 -8.46
C ALA A 229 4.62 -29.94 -8.51
N THR A 230 5.86 -29.51 -8.76
CA THR A 230 6.17 -28.10 -9.04
C THR A 230 5.64 -27.72 -10.43
N VAL A 231 4.62 -26.86 -10.45
CA VAL A 231 4.01 -26.36 -11.68
C VAL A 231 4.62 -25.03 -12.13
N PHE A 232 5.22 -24.28 -11.19
CA PHE A 232 5.91 -23.03 -11.48
C PHE A 232 7.09 -22.83 -10.52
N THR A 233 8.21 -22.36 -11.05
CA THR A 233 9.34 -21.92 -10.24
C THR A 233 10.01 -20.72 -10.89
N SER A 234 10.29 -19.71 -10.07
CA SER A 234 11.08 -18.53 -10.39
C SER A 234 12.23 -18.47 -9.38
N PRO A 235 13.37 -19.13 -9.66
CA PRO A 235 14.48 -19.17 -8.73
C PRO A 235 15.17 -17.80 -8.64
N PRO A 236 15.89 -17.52 -7.54
CA PRO A 236 16.69 -16.31 -7.44
C PRO A 236 17.71 -16.27 -8.59
N THR A 237 17.67 -15.21 -9.39
CA THR A 237 18.62 -15.03 -10.49
C THR A 237 20.03 -14.94 -9.91
N SER A 238 20.83 -15.99 -10.11
CA SER A 238 22.23 -15.98 -9.72
C SER A 238 22.92 -14.83 -10.46
N PRO A 239 23.64 -13.92 -9.78
CA PRO A 239 24.33 -12.85 -10.48
C PRO A 239 25.32 -13.48 -11.45
N ALA A 240 25.11 -13.26 -12.75
CA ALA A 240 26.04 -13.70 -13.79
C ALA A 240 27.46 -13.29 -13.37
N PRO A 241 28.48 -14.16 -13.52
CA PRO A 241 29.83 -13.85 -13.10
C PRO A 241 30.23 -12.52 -13.71
N THR A 242 30.45 -11.53 -12.85
CA THR A 242 30.85 -10.20 -13.28
C THR A 242 32.18 -10.39 -14.02
N PRO A 243 32.30 -9.96 -15.29
CA PRO A 243 33.57 -10.08 -15.99
C PRO A 243 34.58 -9.19 -15.27
N THR A 244 35.44 -9.80 -14.46
CA THR A 244 36.56 -9.15 -13.78
C THR A 244 37.64 -8.88 -14.82
N GLY A 245 37.77 -7.62 -15.22
CA GLY A 245 38.82 -7.23 -16.15
C GLY A 245 38.58 -5.86 -16.78
N TRP A 246 39.66 -5.26 -17.25
CA TRP A 246 39.70 -3.96 -17.92
C TRP A 246 38.70 -3.83 -19.09
N ARG A 247 38.25 -4.95 -19.68
CA ARG A 247 37.18 -4.99 -20.70
C ARG A 247 35.82 -4.50 -20.17
N ALA A 248 35.52 -4.66 -18.87
CA ALA A 248 34.31 -4.12 -18.23
C ALA A 248 34.38 -2.61 -17.94
N ARG A 249 35.58 -2.00 -17.92
CA ARG A 249 35.75 -0.54 -17.85
C ARG A 249 35.46 0.13 -19.19
N LEU A 250 35.81 -0.51 -20.31
CA LEU A 250 35.53 0.03 -21.66
C LEU A 250 34.03 0.04 -21.99
N GLY A 251 33.28 -1.01 -21.61
CA GLY A 251 31.83 -1.06 -21.82
C GLY A 251 31.00 -0.05 -20.99
N ARG A 252 31.58 0.51 -19.92
CA ARG A 252 30.97 1.59 -19.10
C ARG A 252 31.25 2.98 -19.65
N LEU A 253 32.35 3.17 -20.36
CA LEU A 253 32.68 4.44 -21.02
C LEU A 253 31.86 4.65 -22.30
N ALA A 254 31.62 3.60 -23.08
CA ALA A 254 30.78 3.68 -24.28
C ALA A 254 29.31 4.04 -23.99
N ARG A 255 28.78 3.66 -22.82
CA ARG A 255 27.39 3.98 -22.41
C ARG A 255 27.21 5.36 -21.78
N ARG A 256 28.30 6.05 -21.43
CA ARG A 256 28.26 7.43 -20.90
C ARG A 256 28.31 8.51 -21.97
N ALA A 257 28.62 8.15 -23.23
CA ALA A 257 28.77 9.10 -24.34
C ALA A 257 27.47 9.40 -25.10
N THR A 258 26.37 8.69 -24.84
CA THR A 258 25.05 8.96 -25.44
C THR A 258 24.04 9.32 -24.36
N ARG A 259 24.08 10.59 -23.94
CA ARG A 259 22.98 11.25 -23.24
C ARG A 259 22.91 12.71 -23.73
N PRO A 260 22.01 13.08 -24.65
CA PRO A 260 21.78 14.49 -24.97
C PRO A 260 20.90 15.11 -23.89
N GLY A 261 21.37 16.21 -23.31
CA GLY A 261 20.59 17.14 -22.50
C GLY A 261 19.67 18.00 -23.38
N GLY A 262 18.62 18.53 -22.75
CA GLY A 262 17.49 19.20 -23.42
C GLY A 262 17.74 20.62 -23.95
N GLY A 263 16.71 21.12 -24.66
CA GLY A 263 16.61 22.50 -25.14
C GLY A 263 15.38 22.69 -26.08
N GLU A 264 14.72 23.84 -25.96
CA GLU A 264 13.35 24.19 -26.40
C GLU A 264 13.04 24.37 -27.91
N ARG A 265 11.74 24.16 -28.20
CA ARG A 265 10.74 24.81 -29.10
C ARG A 265 11.10 25.44 -30.46
N ARG A 266 10.19 25.09 -31.40
CA ARG A 266 9.42 25.91 -32.38
C ARG A 266 9.87 25.92 -33.86
N GLY A 267 9.00 25.33 -34.69
CA GLY A 267 8.61 25.92 -35.98
C GLY A 267 9.00 25.17 -37.26
N VAL A 268 7.96 24.89 -38.06
CA VAL A 268 7.93 24.68 -39.53
C VAL A 268 7.70 23.23 -40.02
N VAL A 269 6.51 23.03 -40.61
CA VAL A 269 6.11 21.99 -41.58
C VAL A 269 6.36 22.58 -43.00
N PRO A 270 6.90 21.83 -43.98
CA PRO A 270 6.09 21.06 -44.97
C PRO A 270 6.65 19.63 -45.20
N GLU A 271 5.82 18.58 -45.25
CA GLU A 271 4.94 18.13 -46.34
C GLU A 271 5.70 17.42 -47.49
N THR A 272 5.56 16.08 -47.58
CA THR A 272 5.06 15.36 -48.77
C THR A 272 5.11 13.82 -48.63
N ALA A 273 3.93 13.21 -48.88
CA ALA A 273 3.66 11.90 -49.50
C ALA A 273 4.15 10.58 -48.83
N GLY A 274 3.35 9.51 -48.71
CA GLY A 274 1.99 9.27 -49.16
C GLY A 274 1.51 7.85 -48.80
N CYS A 275 0.18 7.75 -48.64
CA CYS A 275 -0.77 6.67 -49.02
C CYS A 275 -0.64 5.21 -48.55
N CYS A 276 -1.85 4.63 -48.42
CA CYS A 276 -2.29 3.21 -48.40
C CYS A 276 -2.39 2.58 -46.99
N GLU A 277 -3.58 2.57 -46.36
CA GLU A 277 -4.71 1.62 -46.53
C GLU A 277 -4.42 0.21 -45.96
N GLY A 278 -5.21 -0.19 -44.94
CA GLY A 278 -5.27 -1.58 -44.44
C GLY A 278 -5.98 -2.52 -45.43
N PRO A 279 -6.01 -3.85 -45.14
CA PRO A 279 -7.19 -4.42 -44.47
C PRO A 279 -6.89 -5.63 -43.55
N GLY A 280 -7.92 -6.10 -42.83
CA GLY A 280 -7.92 -7.20 -41.87
C GLY A 280 -7.94 -8.65 -42.44
N PRO A 281 -8.58 -9.62 -41.74
CA PRO A 281 -7.94 -10.84 -41.22
C PRO A 281 -8.09 -12.11 -42.08
N CYS A 282 -7.20 -13.09 -41.85
CA CYS A 282 -7.18 -14.40 -42.50
C CYS A 282 -8.18 -15.40 -41.85
N HIS A 283 -9.02 -16.02 -42.68
CA HIS A 283 -9.84 -17.19 -42.34
C HIS A 283 -9.04 -18.50 -42.42
N GLU A 284 -9.21 -19.40 -41.46
CA GLU A 284 -8.76 -20.80 -41.51
C GLU A 284 -9.72 -21.68 -42.34
N ALA A 285 -9.15 -22.67 -43.04
CA ALA A 285 -9.82 -23.59 -43.96
C ALA A 285 -10.31 -24.89 -43.28
N ARG A 286 -11.47 -25.39 -43.73
CA ARG A 286 -12.03 -26.73 -43.40
C ARG A 286 -11.24 -27.87 -44.06
N PRO A 287 -11.17 -29.08 -43.46
CA PRO A 287 -10.64 -30.28 -44.09
C PRO A 287 -11.71 -31.06 -44.88
N PRO A 288 -11.34 -31.84 -45.92
CA PRO A 288 -12.27 -32.72 -46.64
C PRO A 288 -12.27 -34.17 -46.11
N GLU A 289 -13.43 -34.81 -46.29
CA GLU A 289 -13.85 -36.16 -45.89
C GLU A 289 -13.09 -37.31 -46.58
N GLU A 290 -12.86 -38.39 -45.81
CA GLU A 290 -12.51 -39.75 -46.27
C GLU A 290 -13.70 -40.43 -46.98
N GLN A 291 -13.47 -40.94 -48.19
CA GLN A 291 -14.37 -41.90 -48.84
C GLN A 291 -13.79 -43.31 -48.80
N ARG A 292 -14.60 -44.23 -48.27
CA ARG A 292 -14.50 -45.69 -48.39
C ARG A 292 -14.59 -46.14 -49.85
N ALA A 293 -13.90 -47.23 -50.22
CA ALA A 293 -14.53 -48.39 -50.86
C ALA A 293 -13.56 -49.58 -51.03
N ALA A 294 -14.11 -50.76 -50.69
CA ALA A 294 -13.84 -52.12 -51.16
C ALA A 294 -12.47 -52.78 -50.90
#